data_AF-A0A382TAN7-F1
#
_entry.id   AF-A0A382TAN7-F1
#
_cell.length_a   1.000
_cell.length_b   1.000
_cell.length_c   1.000
_cell.angle_alpha   90.00
_cell.angle_beta   90.00
_cell.angle_gamma   90.00
#
_symmetry.space_group_name_H-M   'P 1'
#
loop_
_entity.id
_entity.type
_entity.pdbx_description
1 polymer ?
#
loop_
_entity_poly.entity_id
_entity_poly.type
_entity_poly.pdbx_seq_one_letter_code
_entity_poly.pdbx_strand_id
1 'polypeptide(L)'
;MFQARVPSTYLIISEEGPTIIHRAYTDYTTHIDRSCPGRLLNFFDAGDTLNDNAQLFAKDLVEYLEEIGTDNRRVAIESVNPSVTSACLQKGLEVLDGMALTEKARIIKSQDEI
;
A
#
# COMPACT_ATOMS: atom_id res chain seq x y z
N MET A 1 9.24 -16.34 4.03
CA MET A 1 9.34 -16.03 5.47
C MET A 1 9.79 -14.59 5.77
N PHE A 2 10.72 -13.99 5.01
CA PHE A 2 11.19 -12.61 5.26
C PHE A 2 10.09 -11.54 5.15
N GLN A 3 9.42 -11.42 3.99
CA GLN A 3 8.37 -10.41 3.75
C GLN A 3 7.19 -10.48 4.73
N ALA A 4 6.88 -11.68 5.25
CA ALA A 4 5.79 -11.86 6.20
C ALA A 4 6.04 -11.19 7.58
N ARG A 5 7.29 -10.82 7.87
CA ARG A 5 7.68 -10.15 9.14
C ARG A 5 8.37 -8.81 8.91
N VAL A 6 8.92 -8.61 7.72
CA VAL A 6 9.62 -7.40 7.30
C VAL A 6 9.07 -7.01 5.93
N PRO A 7 7.85 -6.45 5.87
CA PRO A 7 7.27 -6.03 4.61
C PRO A 7 8.13 -4.91 4.01
N SER A 8 8.67 -5.15 2.83
CA SER A 8 9.47 -4.18 2.08
C SER A 8 8.98 -3.99 0.64
N THR A 9 7.88 -4.66 0.27
CA THR A 9 7.14 -4.50 -0.98
C THR A 9 5.70 -4.20 -0.63
N TYR A 10 5.07 -3.28 -1.36
CA TYR A 10 3.65 -2.96 -1.19
C TYR A 10 3.01 -2.60 -2.54
N LEU A 11 1.68 -2.71 -2.58
CA LEU A 11 0.85 -2.49 -3.75
C LEU A 11 -0.20 -1.43 -3.41
N ILE A 12 -0.41 -0.48 -4.32
CA ILE A 12 -1.53 0.48 -4.26
C ILE A 12 -2.48 0.13 -5.42
N ILE A 13 -3.74 -0.09 -5.10
CA ILE A 13 -4.82 -0.40 -6.06
C ILE A 13 -6.10 0.35 -5.68
N SER A 14 -6.91 0.60 -6.68
CA SER A 14 -8.28 1.10 -6.57
C SER A 14 -9.17 0.40 -7.62
N GLU A 15 -10.47 0.61 -7.54
CA GLU A 15 -11.43 0.05 -8.51
C GLU A 15 -11.17 0.61 -9.92
N GLU A 16 -10.98 1.93 -10.01
CA GLU A 16 -10.72 2.66 -11.26
C GLU A 16 -9.45 3.48 -11.10
N GLY A 17 -8.29 2.85 -11.31
CA GLY A 17 -6.99 3.53 -11.23
C GLY A 17 -5.82 2.58 -11.50
N PRO A 18 -4.60 3.13 -11.63
CA PRO A 18 -3.43 2.32 -11.92
C PRO A 18 -3.09 1.41 -10.73
N THR A 19 -2.72 0.18 -11.02
CA THR A 19 -2.12 -0.75 -10.08
C THR A 19 -0.62 -0.47 -10.00
N ILE A 20 -0.16 0.02 -8.85
CA ILE A 20 1.23 0.44 -8.65
C ILE A 20 1.90 -0.43 -7.61
N ILE A 21 2.97 -1.12 -8.01
CA ILE A 21 3.79 -1.89 -7.09
C ILE A 21 5.07 -1.15 -6.75
N HIS A 22 5.52 -1.33 -5.51
CA HIS A 22 6.74 -0.70 -5.01
C HIS A 22 7.73 -1.76 -4.58
N ARG A 23 8.98 -1.64 -5.05
CA ARG A 23 10.09 -2.57 -4.72
C ARG A 23 9.81 -4.02 -5.13
N ALA A 24 9.35 -4.22 -6.37
CA ALA A 24 9.21 -5.54 -6.98
C ALA A 24 9.55 -5.51 -8.47
N TYR A 25 9.98 -6.65 -8.99
CA TYR A 25 10.14 -6.88 -10.43
C TYR A 25 8.80 -7.27 -11.04
N THR A 26 8.45 -6.67 -12.19
CA THR A 26 7.11 -6.78 -12.79
C THR A 26 7.11 -7.42 -14.18
N ASP A 27 8.27 -7.80 -14.71
CA ASP A 27 8.46 -8.26 -16.09
C ASP A 27 7.65 -9.53 -16.45
N TYR A 28 7.04 -10.18 -15.46
CA TYR A 28 6.31 -11.44 -15.59
C TYR A 28 4.78 -11.29 -15.57
N THR A 29 4.25 -10.06 -15.45
CA THR A 29 2.82 -9.82 -15.38
C THR A 29 2.41 -8.54 -16.11
N THR A 30 1.26 -8.57 -16.77
CA THR A 30 0.66 -7.40 -17.42
C THR A 30 -0.36 -6.69 -16.53
N HIS A 31 -0.57 -7.15 -15.29
CA HIS A 31 -1.56 -6.60 -14.36
C HIS A 31 -1.03 -5.43 -13.53
N ILE A 32 0.25 -5.06 -13.71
CA ILE A 32 0.87 -3.93 -13.01
C ILE A 32 1.10 -2.80 -14.01
N ASP A 33 0.48 -1.65 -13.78
CA ASP A 33 0.62 -0.48 -14.65
C ASP A 33 1.95 0.23 -14.43
N ARG A 34 2.43 0.30 -13.18
CA ARG A 34 3.68 0.97 -12.81
C ARG A 34 4.45 0.26 -11.71
N SER A 35 5.77 0.17 -11.88
CA SER A 35 6.71 -0.21 -10.83
C SER A 35 7.48 1.02 -10.36
N CYS A 36 7.47 1.27 -9.05
CA CYS A 36 8.07 2.45 -8.45
C CYS A 36 9.07 2.09 -7.35
N PRO A 37 10.06 2.97 -7.06
CA PRO A 37 10.83 2.88 -5.82
C PRO A 37 9.89 3.00 -4.61
N GLY A 38 10.04 2.14 -3.61
CA GLY A 38 9.20 2.15 -2.41
C GLY A 38 9.85 2.83 -1.21
N ARG A 39 9.01 3.32 -0.30
CA ARG A 39 9.42 3.84 1.01
C ARG A 39 9.85 2.69 1.93
N LEU A 40 10.76 2.98 2.86
CA LEU A 40 11.20 2.02 3.86
C LEU A 40 10.23 2.08 5.06
N LEU A 41 9.29 1.14 5.13
CA LEU A 41 8.15 1.17 6.06
C LEU A 41 8.31 0.22 7.25
N ASN A 42 9.51 -0.30 7.47
CA ASN A 42 9.83 -1.12 8.63
C ASN A 42 11.13 -0.63 9.26
N PHE A 43 11.28 -0.82 10.57
CA PHE A 43 12.43 -0.30 11.30
C PHE A 43 13.74 -0.98 10.88
N PHE A 44 13.70 -2.24 10.45
CA PHE A 44 14.88 -2.97 10.00
C PHE A 44 15.55 -2.30 8.79
N ASP A 45 14.76 -1.85 7.81
CA ASP A 45 15.26 -1.14 6.63
C ASP A 45 15.50 0.36 6.89
N ALA A 46 14.57 1.02 7.60
CA ALA A 46 14.54 2.48 7.69
C ALA A 46 15.36 3.06 8.86
N GLY A 47 15.56 2.30 9.93
CA GLY A 47 16.12 2.78 11.19
C GLY A 47 15.45 4.08 11.65
N ASP A 48 16.28 5.09 11.95
CA ASP A 48 15.83 6.39 12.46
C ASP A 48 15.02 7.21 11.44
N THR A 49 15.09 6.86 10.15
CA THR A 49 14.35 7.57 9.09
C THR A 49 12.92 7.04 8.88
N LEU A 50 12.45 6.11 9.72
CA LEU A 50 11.14 5.49 9.58
C LEU A 50 9.99 6.51 9.57
N ASN A 51 10.07 7.53 10.43
CA ASN A 51 9.02 8.56 10.49
C ASN A 51 8.98 9.41 9.21
N ASP A 52 10.13 9.78 8.67
CA ASP A 52 10.20 10.54 7.42
C ASP A 52 9.68 9.70 6.23
N ASN A 53 10.03 8.42 6.19
CA ASN A 53 9.51 7.49 5.19
C ASN A 53 7.98 7.32 5.29
N ALA A 54 7.44 7.26 6.51
CA ALA A 54 6.00 7.19 6.73
C ALA A 54 5.27 8.46 6.24
N GLN A 55 5.86 9.65 6.44
CA GLN A 55 5.32 10.91 5.93
C GLN A 55 5.33 10.97 4.39
N LEU A 56 6.40 10.47 3.78
CA LEU A 56 6.48 10.35 2.32
C LEU A 56 5.47 9.34 1.78
N PHE A 57 5.29 8.20 2.45
CA PHE A 57 4.28 7.22 2.05
C PHE A 57 2.86 7.77 2.15
N ALA A 58 2.52 8.45 3.24
CA ALA A 58 1.21 9.09 3.38
C ALA A 58 0.99 10.19 2.31
N LYS A 59 2.05 10.88 1.90
CA LYS A 59 2.02 11.81 0.76
C LYS A 59 1.76 11.06 -0.55
N ASP A 60 2.45 9.95 -0.81
CA ASP A 60 2.24 9.13 -2.02
C ASP A 60 0.77 8.64 -2.12
N LEU A 61 0.14 8.28 -1.00
CA LEU A 61 -1.28 7.92 -0.96
C LEU A 61 -2.19 9.10 -1.33
N VAL A 62 -1.90 10.30 -0.82
CA VAL A 62 -2.66 11.51 -1.18
C VAL A 62 -2.51 11.82 -2.67
N GLU A 63 -1.30 11.76 -3.21
CA GLU A 63 -1.03 11.98 -4.62
C GLU A 63 -1.74 10.95 -5.50
N TYR A 64 -1.81 9.69 -5.07
CA TYR A 64 -2.58 8.65 -5.77
C TYR A 64 -4.07 8.95 -5.80
N LEU A 65 -4.66 9.37 -4.66
CA LEU A 65 -6.08 9.74 -4.59
C LEU A 65 -6.39 10.95 -5.48
N GLU A 66 -5.48 11.92 -5.55
CA GLU A 66 -5.57 13.06 -6.46
C GLU A 66 -5.47 12.64 -7.93
N GLU A 67 -4.57 11.70 -8.26
CA GLU A 67 -4.39 11.17 -9.62
C GLU A 67 -5.67 10.49 -10.14
N ILE A 68 -6.35 9.71 -9.30
CA ILE A 68 -7.63 9.08 -9.67
C ILE A 68 -8.83 10.04 -9.54
N GLY A 69 -8.59 11.30 -9.15
CA GLY A 69 -9.61 12.36 -9.12
C GLY A 69 -10.67 12.22 -8.03
N THR A 70 -10.38 11.51 -6.93
CA THR A 70 -11.33 11.35 -5.81
C THR A 70 -11.06 12.32 -4.67
N ASP A 71 -12.13 12.75 -3.99
CA ASP A 71 -12.05 13.47 -2.71
C ASP A 71 -12.15 12.52 -1.50
N ASN A 72 -12.38 11.23 -1.74
CA ASN A 72 -12.46 10.22 -0.70
C ASN A 72 -11.09 10.06 0.00
N ARG A 73 -11.08 10.18 1.33
CA ARG A 73 -9.86 10.08 2.15
C ARG A 73 -9.69 8.74 2.84
N ARG A 74 -10.51 7.73 2.50
CA ARG A 74 -10.48 6.41 3.12
C ARG A 74 -9.48 5.51 2.39
N VAL A 75 -8.49 5.02 3.12
CA VAL A 75 -7.46 4.10 2.61
C VAL A 75 -7.41 2.86 3.48
N ALA A 76 -7.59 1.68 2.88
CA ALA A 76 -7.49 0.41 3.58
C ALA A 76 -6.06 -0.12 3.45
N ILE A 77 -5.43 -0.49 4.56
CA ILE A 77 -4.04 -0.97 4.58
C ILE A 77 -3.96 -2.28 5.37
N GLU A 78 -3.37 -3.32 4.77
CA GLU A 78 -3.29 -4.66 5.38
C GLU A 78 -2.34 -4.73 6.58
N SER A 79 -1.17 -4.09 6.47
CA SER A 79 -0.14 -4.10 7.52
C SER A 79 0.45 -2.72 7.69
N VAL A 80 0.31 -2.17 8.90
CA VAL A 80 0.81 -0.84 9.26
C VAL A 80 1.55 -0.88 10.58
N ASN A 81 2.54 -0.01 10.70
CA ASN A 81 3.14 0.34 11.98
C ASN A 81 2.58 1.69 12.47
N PRO A 82 2.77 2.05 13.75
CA PRO A 82 2.23 3.30 14.31
C PRO A 82 2.69 4.58 13.57
N SER A 83 3.91 4.61 13.03
CA SER A 83 4.42 5.78 12.28
C SER A 83 3.63 5.98 10.98
N VAL A 84 3.33 4.90 10.25
CA VAL A 84 2.51 4.96 9.02
C VAL A 84 1.10 5.43 9.33
N THR A 85 0.45 4.84 10.35
CA THR A 85 -0.90 5.26 10.75
C THR A 85 -0.93 6.73 11.16
N SER A 86 0.03 7.17 11.99
CA SER A 86 0.12 8.56 12.43
C SER A 86 0.32 9.53 11.26
N ALA A 87 1.21 9.19 10.32
CA ALA A 87 1.43 10.01 9.12
C ALA A 87 0.18 10.13 8.25
N CYS A 88 -0.55 9.03 8.03
CA CYS A 88 -1.79 9.04 7.27
C CYS A 88 -2.85 9.94 7.92
N LEU A 89 -3.04 9.82 9.24
CA LEU A 89 -3.99 10.66 9.99
C LEU A 89 -3.61 12.16 9.93
N GLN A 90 -2.31 12.49 10.01
CA GLN A 90 -1.82 13.87 9.86
C GLN A 90 -2.08 14.46 8.47
N LYS A 91 -2.16 13.60 7.44
CA LYS A 91 -2.56 13.98 6.07
C LYS A 91 -4.07 14.03 5.85
N GLY A 92 -4.87 13.77 6.89
CA GLY A 92 -6.33 13.75 6.82
C GLY A 92 -6.90 12.48 6.18
N LEU A 93 -6.11 11.40 6.11
CA LEU A 93 -6.58 10.09 5.65
C LEU A 93 -7.26 9.33 6.79
N GLU A 94 -8.36 8.66 6.48
CA GLU A 94 -9.00 7.65 7.34
C GLU A 94 -8.38 6.29 7.00
N VAL A 95 -7.65 5.71 7.95
CA VAL A 95 -7.02 4.38 7.77
C VAL A 95 -7.99 3.29 8.20
N LEU A 96 -8.32 2.40 7.27
CA LEU A 96 -9.17 1.23 7.47
C LEU A 96 -8.35 -0.06 7.53
N ASP A 97 -8.92 -1.08 8.17
CA ASP A 97 -8.36 -2.44 8.15
C ASP A 97 -8.47 -3.05 6.74
N GLY A 98 -7.33 -3.16 6.06
CA GLY A 98 -7.24 -3.76 4.74
C GLY A 98 -7.35 -5.29 4.74
N MET A 99 -6.93 -5.96 5.82
CA MET A 99 -6.99 -7.43 5.90
C MET A 99 -8.43 -7.93 5.83
N ALA A 100 -9.34 -7.28 6.56
CA ALA A 100 -10.75 -7.64 6.54
C ALA A 100 -11.40 -7.47 5.15
N LEU A 101 -10.90 -6.52 4.35
CA LEU A 101 -11.36 -6.29 2.98
C LEU A 101 -10.82 -7.36 2.03
N THR A 102 -9.51 -7.60 2.05
CA THR A 102 -8.87 -8.51 1.09
C THR A 102 -9.20 -9.97 1.38
N GLU A 103 -9.36 -10.37 2.64
CA GLU A 103 -9.81 -11.71 2.98
C GLU A 103 -11.22 -11.97 2.45
N LYS A 104 -12.15 -11.01 2.55
CA LYS A 104 -13.49 -11.14 1.97
C LYS A 104 -13.47 -11.30 0.45
N ALA A 105 -12.61 -10.53 -0.22
CA ALA A 105 -12.46 -10.65 -1.67
C ALA A 105 -11.92 -12.04 -2.08
N ARG A 106 -10.97 -12.59 -1.32
CA ARG A 106 -10.34 -13.89 -1.59
C ARG A 106 -11.25 -15.10 -1.33
N ILE A 107 -12.39 -14.95 -0.66
CA ILE A 107 -13.31 -16.06 -0.37
C ILE A 107 -13.89 -16.66 -1.66
N ILE A 108 -14.23 -15.82 -2.63
CA ILE A 108 -14.81 -16.26 -3.90
C ILE A 108 -13.66 -16.60 -4.86
N LYS A 109 -13.59 -17.85 -5.30
CA LYS A 109 -12.56 -18.32 -6.24
C LYS A 109 -13.08 -18.30 -7.67
N SER A 110 -12.24 -17.86 -8.60
CA SER A 110 -12.46 -18.11 -10.03
C SER A 110 -12.19 -19.57 -10.39
N GLN A 111 -12.55 -19.98 -11.60
CA GLN A 111 -12.32 -21.34 -12.07
C GLN A 111 -10.83 -21.71 -12.16
N ASP A 112 -9.96 -20.72 -12.39
CA ASP A 112 -8.50 -20.90 -12.46
C ASP A 112 -7.84 -20.98 -11.07
N GLU A 113 -8.55 -20.61 -10.00
CA GLU A 113 -8.07 -20.61 -8.61
C GLU A 113 -8.54 -21.81 -7.78
N ILE A 114 -9.35 -22.70 -8.35
CA ILE A 114 -9.83 -23.97 -7.75
C ILE A 114 -8.90 -25.11 -8.16
#